data_AF-A0A1V6BN75-F1
#
_entry.id   AF-A0A1V6BN75-F1
#
_cell.length_a   1.000
_cell.length_b   1.000
_cell.length_c   1.000
_cell.angle_alpha   90.00
_cell.angle_beta   90.00
_cell.angle_gamma   90.00
#
_symmetry.space_group_name_H-M   'P 1'
#
loop_
_entity.id
_entity.type
_entity.pdbx_description
1 polymer ?
#
loop_
_entity_poly.entity_id
_entity_poly.type
_entity_poly.pdbx_seq_one_letter_code
_entity_poly.pdbx_strand_id
1 'polypeptide(L)'
;MRKNTRSRHDLIIWMAQFAILLAIEALVCFTILGSIPMFGINATFAMVPVVITAILLGTKAGTLMGFFAGLFSFLVWTFMPPANSVAFAFVFTPFAEPGNFFSLVICFVPRILTGTFAGLSHKAFKKLFAGKKYLDVLQYGISAVIGSLTNTVLVLVGIMVFFGPEYMAAGGATYSFGVLLKVMMLTFATNGLLEAFLAFVLASAISKPVNDYLLKK
;
A
#
# COMPACT_ATOMS: atom_id res chain seq x y z
N MET A 1 -3.01 -29.97 -20.10
CA MET A 1 -3.44 -29.15 -18.95
C MET A 1 -3.06 -29.84 -17.64
N ARG A 2 -1.95 -29.47 -17.00
CA ARG A 2 -1.59 -30.00 -15.66
C ARG A 2 -2.41 -29.28 -14.60
N LYS A 3 -3.41 -29.97 -14.01
CA LYS A 3 -4.08 -29.50 -12.79
C LYS A 3 -3.03 -29.45 -11.68
N ASN A 4 -2.65 -28.24 -11.29
CA ASN A 4 -1.74 -27.97 -10.19
C ASN A 4 -2.50 -28.19 -8.87
N THR A 5 -2.73 -29.44 -8.49
CA THR A 5 -3.28 -29.78 -7.17
C THR A 5 -2.15 -29.56 -6.16
N ARG A 6 -2.08 -28.35 -5.58
CA ARG A 6 -1.33 -28.14 -4.32
C ARG A 6 -1.75 -29.23 -3.35
N SER A 7 -0.79 -29.88 -2.68
CA SER A 7 -1.14 -30.80 -1.62
C SER A 7 -1.91 -30.03 -0.53
N ARG A 8 -2.82 -30.70 0.19
CA ARG A 8 -3.56 -30.05 1.30
C ARG A 8 -2.60 -29.37 2.29
N HIS A 9 -1.43 -29.97 2.50
CA HIS A 9 -0.36 -29.44 3.33
C HIS A 9 0.19 -28.09 2.81
N ASP A 10 0.48 -27.97 1.51
CA ASP A 10 0.98 -26.71 0.91
C ASP A 10 -0.06 -25.59 0.96
N LEU A 11 -1.34 -25.95 0.83
CA LEU A 11 -2.44 -24.99 0.97
C LEU A 11 -2.53 -24.48 2.41
N ILE A 12 -2.44 -25.36 3.40
CA ILE A 12 -2.46 -24.99 4.82
C ILE A 12 -1.29 -24.06 5.16
N ILE A 13 -0.07 -24.38 4.71
CA ILE A 13 1.10 -23.51 4.93
C ILE A 13 0.88 -22.13 4.29
N TRP A 14 0.38 -22.09 3.06
CA TRP A 14 0.11 -20.82 2.38
C TRP A 14 -0.95 -19.99 3.12
N MET A 15 -2.01 -20.62 3.60
CA MET A 15 -3.07 -19.95 4.38
C MET A 15 -2.52 -19.43 5.71
N ALA A 16 -1.69 -20.21 6.40
CA ALA A 16 -1.06 -19.80 7.65
C ALA A 16 -0.11 -18.60 7.46
N GLN A 17 0.72 -18.63 6.41
CA GLN A 17 1.61 -17.52 6.06
C GLN A 17 0.82 -16.25 5.74
N PHE A 18 -0.25 -16.38 4.96
CA PHE A 18 -1.13 -15.26 4.65
C PHE A 18 -1.80 -14.70 5.92
N ALA A 19 -2.30 -15.57 6.80
CA ALA A 19 -2.95 -15.18 8.04
C ALA A 19 -1.99 -14.45 8.99
N ILE A 20 -0.73 -14.91 9.10
CA ILE A 20 0.30 -14.23 9.90
C ILE A 20 0.60 -12.84 9.33
N LEU A 21 0.80 -12.73 8.02
CA LEU A 21 1.03 -11.44 7.37
C LEU A 21 -0.18 -10.51 7.51
N LEU A 22 -1.40 -11.05 7.47
CA LEU A 22 -2.64 -10.30 7.68
C LEU A 22 -2.76 -9.80 9.12
N ALA A 23 -2.37 -10.61 10.10
CA ALA A 23 -2.31 -10.20 11.49
C ALA A 23 -1.28 -9.07 11.71
N ILE A 24 -0.11 -9.18 11.05
CA ILE A 24 0.90 -8.10 11.07
C ILE A 24 0.34 -6.83 10.42
N GLU A 25 -0.32 -6.94 9.27
CA GLU A 25 -1.00 -5.81 8.60
C GLU A 25 -2.02 -5.15 9.52
N ALA A 26 -2.88 -5.94 10.18
CA ALA A 26 -3.85 -5.42 11.15
C ALA A 26 -3.16 -4.68 12.30
N LEU A 27 -2.09 -5.26 12.88
CA LEU A 27 -1.32 -4.59 13.91
C LEU A 27 -0.72 -3.28 13.42
N VAL A 28 -0.15 -3.24 12.21
CA VAL A 28 0.40 -2.00 11.63
C VAL A 28 -0.71 -0.97 11.42
N CYS A 29 -1.86 -1.33 10.86
CA CYS A 29 -2.96 -0.41 10.60
C CYS A 29 -3.62 0.14 11.87
N PHE A 30 -3.85 -0.68 12.89
CA PHE A 30 -4.55 -0.28 14.11
C PHE A 30 -3.63 0.32 15.20
N THR A 31 -2.31 0.33 14.98
CA THR A 31 -1.35 0.92 15.92
C THR A 31 -0.67 2.15 15.32
N ILE A 32 0.04 2.90 16.17
CA ILE A 32 0.82 4.09 15.78
C ILE A 32 1.91 3.76 14.73
N LEU A 33 2.24 2.46 14.55
CA LEU A 33 3.16 2.01 13.50
C LEU A 33 2.63 2.27 12.09
N GLY A 34 1.32 2.41 11.90
CA GLY A 34 0.71 2.65 10.60
C GLY A 34 1.11 3.99 9.99
N SER A 35 1.33 5.00 10.83
CA SER A 35 1.76 6.35 10.44
C SER A 35 2.69 6.93 11.50
N ILE A 36 3.99 6.79 11.31
CA ILE A 36 4.97 7.41 12.21
C ILE A 36 5.29 8.79 11.65
N PRO A 37 5.14 9.88 12.45
CA PRO A 37 5.64 11.19 12.06
C PRO A 37 7.16 11.13 12.02
N MET A 38 7.73 11.04 10.82
CA MET A 38 9.17 11.08 10.57
C MET A 38 9.50 12.38 9.84
N PHE A 39 10.47 13.14 10.36
CA PHE A 39 10.94 14.38 9.74
C PHE A 39 9.82 15.42 9.49
N GLY A 40 8.85 15.53 10.42
CA GLY A 40 7.73 16.47 10.30
C GLY A 40 6.64 16.07 9.29
N ILE A 41 6.72 14.85 8.74
CA ILE A 41 5.80 14.30 7.74
C ILE A 41 5.31 12.91 8.21
N ASN A 42 4.04 12.57 8.01
CA ASN A 42 3.51 11.25 8.34
C ASN A 42 3.91 10.23 7.25
N ALA A 43 4.84 9.33 7.56
CA ALA A 43 5.22 8.24 6.67
C ALA A 43 4.36 7.00 6.96
N THR A 44 3.67 6.48 5.95
CA THR A 44 2.75 5.35 6.12
C THR A 44 3.47 4.01 5.95
N PHE A 45 3.42 3.13 6.97
CA PHE A 45 3.97 1.76 6.87
C PHE A 45 2.93 0.72 6.41
N ALA A 46 1.65 1.10 6.32
CA ALA A 46 0.55 0.20 5.97
C ALA A 46 0.71 -0.49 4.60
N MET A 47 1.56 0.02 3.70
CA MET A 47 1.77 -0.62 2.40
C MET A 47 2.86 -1.69 2.42
N VAL A 48 3.67 -1.73 3.48
CA VAL A 48 4.83 -2.64 3.57
C VAL A 48 4.37 -4.11 3.63
N PRO A 49 3.44 -4.52 4.51
CA PRO A 49 3.02 -5.92 4.56
C PRO A 49 2.24 -6.35 3.31
N VAL A 50 1.48 -5.45 2.68
CA VAL A 50 0.82 -5.70 1.37
C VAL A 50 1.85 -6.06 0.29
N VAL A 51 2.88 -5.23 0.14
CA VAL A 51 3.95 -5.43 -0.85
C VAL A 51 4.75 -6.69 -0.57
N ILE A 52 5.13 -6.93 0.69
CA ILE A 52 5.84 -8.15 1.10
C ILE A 52 5.00 -9.39 0.79
N THR A 53 3.69 -9.35 1.07
CA THR A 53 2.77 -10.43 0.73
C THR A 53 2.72 -10.67 -0.78
N ALA A 54 2.65 -9.61 -1.58
CA ALA A 54 2.64 -9.69 -3.03
C ALA A 54 3.92 -10.32 -3.61
N ILE A 55 5.07 -9.98 -3.03
CA ILE A 55 6.39 -10.51 -3.40
C ILE A 55 6.51 -11.99 -3.02
N LEU A 56 6.19 -12.35 -1.77
CA LEU A 56 6.45 -13.68 -1.22
C LEU A 56 5.41 -14.72 -1.65
N LEU A 57 4.13 -14.36 -1.54
CA LEU A 57 2.99 -15.26 -1.77
C LEU A 57 2.37 -15.09 -3.17
N GLY A 58 2.78 -14.04 -3.89
CA GLY A 58 2.41 -13.76 -5.28
C GLY A 58 1.26 -12.76 -5.43
N THR A 59 1.02 -12.32 -6.67
CA THR A 59 0.06 -11.25 -7.02
C THR A 59 -1.32 -11.45 -6.40
N LYS A 60 -1.90 -12.66 -6.46
CA LYS A 60 -3.25 -12.92 -5.91
C LYS A 60 -3.32 -12.67 -4.40
N ALA A 61 -2.28 -13.08 -3.67
CA ALA A 61 -2.18 -12.84 -2.23
C ALA A 61 -2.00 -11.35 -1.94
N GLY A 62 -1.17 -10.66 -2.73
CA GLY A 62 -0.98 -9.22 -2.64
C GLY A 62 -2.28 -8.44 -2.88
N THR A 63 -3.03 -8.76 -3.93
CA THR A 63 -4.33 -8.15 -4.22
C THR A 63 -5.32 -8.35 -3.07
N LEU A 64 -5.39 -9.56 -2.50
CA LEU A 64 -6.25 -9.86 -1.36
C LEU A 64 -5.81 -9.12 -0.09
N MET A 65 -4.50 -9.04 0.17
CA MET A 65 -3.96 -8.26 1.28
C MET A 65 -4.28 -6.77 1.11
N GLY A 66 -4.19 -6.24 -0.11
CA GLY A 66 -4.58 -4.87 -0.43
C GLY A 66 -6.07 -4.59 -0.16
N PHE A 67 -6.95 -5.57 -0.37
CA PHE A 67 -8.35 -5.44 0.02
C PHE A 67 -8.51 -5.31 1.55
N PHE A 68 -7.82 -6.16 2.32
CA PHE A 68 -7.86 -6.07 3.79
C PHE A 68 -7.20 -4.79 4.32
N ALA A 69 -6.10 -4.34 3.73
CA ALA A 69 -5.46 -3.06 4.05
C ALA A 69 -6.41 -1.88 3.78
N GLY A 70 -7.17 -1.94 2.68
CA GLY A 70 -8.24 -0.98 2.38
C GLY A 70 -9.36 -1.02 3.42
N LEU A 71 -9.78 -2.22 3.85
CA LEU A 71 -10.79 -2.40 4.89
C LEU A 71 -10.33 -1.87 6.25
N PHE A 72 -9.10 -2.17 6.66
CA PHE A 72 -8.54 -1.67 7.91
C PHE A 72 -8.36 -0.16 7.87
N SER A 73 -7.88 0.39 6.74
CA SER A 73 -7.81 1.84 6.54
C SER A 73 -9.19 2.47 6.69
N PHE A 74 -10.22 1.92 6.04
CA PHE A 74 -11.59 2.40 6.16
C PHE A 74 -12.11 2.39 7.60
N LEU A 75 -11.86 1.31 8.34
CA LEU A 75 -12.25 1.21 9.76
C LEU A 75 -11.53 2.23 10.62
N VAL A 76 -10.22 2.39 10.45
CA VAL A 76 -9.42 3.38 11.21
C VAL A 76 -9.91 4.79 10.89
N TRP A 77 -10.09 5.16 9.63
CA TRP A 77 -10.55 6.50 9.25
C TRP A 77 -12.01 6.78 9.66
N THR A 78 -12.83 5.75 9.85
CA THR A 78 -14.22 5.89 10.30
C THR A 78 -14.34 6.02 11.82
N PHE A 79 -13.63 5.17 12.58
CA PHE A 79 -13.81 5.07 14.03
C PHE A 79 -12.70 5.73 14.85
N MET A 80 -11.51 5.87 14.27
CA MET A 80 -10.30 6.34 14.96
C MET A 80 -9.46 7.26 14.04
N PRO A 81 -10.04 8.33 13.45
CA PRO A 81 -9.29 9.18 12.54
C PRO A 81 -8.10 9.86 13.25
N PRO A 82 -6.92 9.94 12.62
CA PRO A 82 -5.76 10.61 13.20
C PRO A 82 -6.06 12.08 13.52
N ALA A 83 -5.75 12.53 14.74
CA ALA A 83 -6.08 13.87 15.24
C ALA A 83 -5.56 15.01 14.34
N ASN A 84 -4.41 14.83 13.70
CA ASN A 84 -3.78 15.79 12.78
C ASN A 84 -4.34 15.76 11.35
N SER A 85 -5.25 14.84 11.03
CA SER A 85 -5.78 14.66 9.67
C SER A 85 -7.29 14.41 9.63
N VAL A 86 -8.01 14.67 10.73
CA VAL A 86 -9.48 14.51 10.81
C VAL A 86 -10.21 15.27 9.71
N ALA A 87 -9.73 16.47 9.36
CA ALA A 87 -10.30 17.28 8.28
C ALA A 87 -10.25 16.60 6.91
N PHE A 88 -9.39 15.60 6.71
CA PHE A 88 -9.26 14.84 5.46
C PHE A 88 -9.90 13.44 5.53
N ALA A 89 -10.57 13.10 6.64
CA ALA A 89 -11.17 11.77 6.83
C ALA A 89 -12.19 11.42 5.74
N PHE A 90 -12.90 12.43 5.22
CA PHE A 90 -13.87 12.29 4.14
C PHE A 90 -13.30 11.67 2.85
N VAL A 91 -11.98 11.72 2.64
CA VAL A 91 -11.31 11.09 1.49
C VAL A 91 -11.33 9.56 1.58
N PHE A 92 -11.35 9.01 2.80
CA PHE A 92 -11.21 7.57 3.05
C PHE A 92 -12.45 6.93 3.69
N THR A 93 -13.41 7.74 4.16
CA THR A 93 -14.69 7.25 4.67
C THR A 93 -15.85 8.12 4.17
N PRO A 94 -16.98 7.52 3.74
CA PRO A 94 -18.19 8.24 3.38
C PRO A 94 -18.93 8.79 4.62
N PHE A 95 -18.54 8.37 5.83
CA PHE A 95 -19.22 8.77 7.07
C PHE A 95 -18.72 10.10 7.63
N ALA A 96 -17.63 10.65 7.10
CA ALA A 96 -17.19 12.00 7.41
C ALA A 96 -17.60 12.92 6.26
N GLU A 97 -18.44 13.92 6.53
CA GLU A 97 -18.81 14.90 5.50
C GLU A 97 -17.58 15.69 5.02
N PRO A 98 -17.45 15.97 3.70
CA PRO A 98 -18.39 15.75 2.59
C PRO A 98 -18.21 14.40 1.85
N GLY A 99 -17.76 13.36 2.55
CA GLY A 99 -17.46 12.04 1.99
C GLY A 99 -18.65 11.38 1.31
N ASN A 100 -18.37 10.58 0.29
CA ASN A 100 -19.38 9.91 -0.53
C ASN A 100 -18.88 8.53 -0.99
N PHE A 101 -19.60 7.88 -1.91
CA PHE A 101 -19.20 6.57 -2.42
C PHE A 101 -17.77 6.53 -3.01
N PHE A 102 -17.30 7.63 -3.60
CA PHE A 102 -15.93 7.73 -4.12
C PHE A 102 -14.87 7.68 -3.01
N SER A 103 -15.19 8.00 -1.75
CA SER A 103 -14.29 7.81 -0.62
C SER A 103 -13.94 6.33 -0.42
N LEU A 104 -14.91 5.43 -0.62
CA LEU A 104 -14.66 3.99 -0.61
C LEU A 104 -13.78 3.57 -1.79
N VAL A 105 -14.04 4.13 -2.97
CA VAL A 105 -13.23 3.84 -4.16
C VAL A 105 -11.77 4.25 -3.92
N ILE A 106 -11.52 5.46 -3.41
CA ILE A 106 -10.18 5.95 -3.09
C ILE A 106 -9.55 5.15 -1.95
N CYS A 107 -10.32 4.64 -0.99
CA CYS A 107 -9.80 3.82 0.10
C CYS A 107 -9.40 2.40 -0.35
N PHE A 108 -10.20 1.75 -1.20
CA PHE A 108 -9.99 0.35 -1.56
C PHE A 108 -9.18 0.17 -2.86
N VAL A 109 -9.51 0.92 -3.91
CA VAL A 109 -8.94 0.68 -5.26
C VAL A 109 -7.42 0.85 -5.27
N PRO A 110 -6.83 1.96 -4.76
CA PRO A 110 -5.38 2.12 -4.72
C PRO A 110 -4.67 0.99 -3.96
N ARG A 111 -5.24 0.53 -2.83
CA ARG A 111 -4.63 -0.50 -1.98
C ARG A 111 -4.64 -1.87 -2.66
N ILE A 112 -5.76 -2.25 -3.28
CA ILE A 112 -5.91 -3.48 -4.06
C ILE A 112 -4.95 -3.48 -5.26
N LEU A 113 -4.87 -2.34 -5.96
CA LEU A 113 -3.99 -2.18 -7.11
C LEU A 113 -2.53 -2.21 -6.71
N THR A 114 -2.13 -1.60 -5.60
CA THR A 114 -0.75 -1.67 -5.08
C THR A 114 -0.27 -3.11 -4.89
N GLY A 115 -1.07 -3.97 -4.24
CA GLY A 115 -0.73 -5.38 -4.11
C GLY A 115 -0.63 -6.10 -5.47
N THR A 116 -1.48 -5.72 -6.42
CA THR A 116 -1.49 -6.27 -7.77
C THR A 116 -0.25 -5.85 -8.56
N PHE A 117 0.06 -4.55 -8.62
CA PHE A 117 1.21 -4.01 -9.34
C PHE A 117 2.53 -4.44 -8.71
N ALA A 118 2.65 -4.47 -7.38
CA ALA A 118 3.84 -5.00 -6.72
C ALA A 118 4.11 -6.47 -7.10
N GLY A 119 3.07 -7.31 -7.08
CA GLY A 119 3.20 -8.72 -7.44
C GLY A 119 3.47 -8.95 -8.92
N LEU A 120 2.82 -8.17 -9.81
CA LEU A 120 3.07 -8.24 -11.26
C LEU A 120 4.48 -7.78 -11.62
N SER A 121 4.95 -6.67 -11.05
CA SER A 121 6.30 -6.17 -11.22
C SER A 121 7.33 -7.18 -10.74
N HIS A 122 7.12 -7.78 -9.56
CA HIS A 122 8.03 -8.81 -9.05
C HIS A 122 8.09 -10.02 -9.98
N LYS A 123 6.94 -10.49 -10.47
CA LYS A 123 6.87 -11.60 -11.44
C LYS A 123 7.57 -11.27 -12.75
N ALA A 124 7.42 -10.04 -13.24
CA ALA A 124 8.08 -9.57 -14.47
C ALA A 124 9.61 -9.50 -14.28
N PHE A 125 10.08 -8.91 -13.19
CA PHE A 125 11.51 -8.82 -12.89
C PHE A 125 12.15 -10.18 -12.65
N LYS A 126 11.47 -11.10 -11.96
CA LYS A 126 11.95 -12.47 -11.77
C LYS A 126 12.12 -13.21 -13.11
N LYS A 127 11.24 -12.95 -14.08
CA LYS A 127 11.35 -13.50 -15.43
C LYS A 127 12.48 -12.84 -16.24
N LEU A 128 12.64 -11.52 -16.12
CA LEU A 128 13.63 -10.74 -16.86
C LEU A 128 15.07 -10.99 -16.37
N PHE A 129 15.25 -11.21 -15.06
CA PHE A 129 16.55 -11.41 -14.42
C PHE A 129 16.77 -12.86 -13.94
N ALA A 130 16.08 -13.82 -14.56
CA ALA A 130 16.21 -15.23 -14.25
C ALA A 130 17.70 -15.67 -14.25
N GLY A 131 18.16 -16.26 -13.15
CA GLY A 131 19.55 -16.72 -12.98
C GLY A 131 20.52 -15.71 -12.35
N LYS A 132 20.12 -14.44 -12.14
CA LYS A 132 20.96 -13.40 -11.54
C LYS A 132 20.59 -13.15 -10.06
N LYS A 133 20.92 -14.10 -9.19
CA LYS A 133 20.63 -14.04 -7.73
C LYS A 133 21.14 -12.78 -7.03
N TYR A 134 22.22 -12.16 -7.56
CA TYR A 134 22.74 -10.90 -7.01
C TYR A 134 21.77 -9.72 -7.16
N LEU A 135 20.77 -9.83 -8.07
CA LEU A 135 19.75 -8.81 -8.29
C LEU A 135 18.49 -9.02 -7.44
N ASP A 136 18.35 -10.09 -6.66
CA ASP A 136 17.10 -10.41 -5.96
C ASP A 136 16.68 -9.29 -5.00
N VAL A 137 17.64 -8.68 -4.30
CA VAL A 137 17.43 -7.50 -3.44
C VAL A 137 16.80 -6.34 -4.24
N LEU A 138 17.37 -6.03 -5.41
CA LEU A 138 16.88 -4.97 -6.27
C LEU A 138 15.50 -5.29 -6.85
N GLN A 139 15.23 -6.56 -7.19
CA GLN A 139 13.92 -6.98 -7.68
C GLN A 139 12.83 -6.78 -6.62
N TYR A 140 13.11 -7.12 -5.36
CA TYR A 140 12.19 -6.89 -4.24
C TYR A 140 11.99 -5.39 -4.01
N GLY A 141 13.07 -4.61 -3.92
CA GLY A 141 13.01 -3.17 -3.69
C GLY A 141 12.28 -2.41 -4.79
N ILE A 142 12.57 -2.65 -6.07
CA ILE A 142 11.92 -1.95 -7.19
C ILE A 142 10.44 -2.31 -7.27
N SER A 143 10.07 -3.57 -7.02
CA SER A 143 8.66 -3.99 -6.97
C SER A 143 7.89 -3.26 -5.86
N ALA A 144 8.56 -3.03 -4.72
CA ALA A 144 8.00 -2.28 -3.60
C ALA A 144 7.82 -0.79 -3.91
N VAL A 145 8.80 -0.17 -4.56
CA VAL A 145 8.71 1.21 -5.05
C VAL A 145 7.51 1.36 -5.99
N ILE A 146 7.35 0.45 -6.97
CA ILE A 146 6.22 0.51 -7.91
C ILE A 146 4.89 0.37 -7.16
N GLY A 147 4.80 -0.55 -6.19
CA GLY A 147 3.60 -0.70 -5.37
C GLY A 147 3.25 0.56 -4.58
N SER A 148 4.25 1.15 -3.90
CA SER A 148 4.08 2.37 -3.10
C SER A 148 3.65 3.55 -3.96
N LEU A 149 4.35 3.80 -5.06
CA LEU A 149 4.04 4.91 -5.98
C LEU A 149 2.65 4.74 -6.62
N THR A 150 2.26 3.50 -6.94
CA THR A 150 0.90 3.22 -7.44
C THR A 150 -0.16 3.71 -6.45
N ASN A 151 0.02 3.46 -5.15
CA ASN A 151 -0.93 3.93 -4.15
C ASN A 151 -0.97 5.46 -4.12
N THR A 152 0.19 6.10 -3.95
CA THR A 152 0.28 7.55 -3.82
C THR A 152 -0.33 8.25 -5.04
N VAL A 153 0.05 7.85 -6.25
CA VAL A 153 -0.48 8.45 -7.48
C VAL A 153 -1.99 8.26 -7.59
N LEU A 154 -2.51 7.06 -7.34
CA LEU A 154 -3.95 6.80 -7.46
C LEU A 154 -4.77 7.52 -6.40
N VAL A 155 -4.26 7.66 -5.17
CA VAL A 155 -4.92 8.43 -4.11
C VAL A 155 -4.95 9.91 -4.48
N LEU A 156 -3.82 10.49 -4.89
CA LEU A 156 -3.76 11.91 -5.26
C LEU A 156 -4.62 12.22 -6.49
N VAL A 157 -4.59 11.35 -7.51
CA VAL A 157 -5.48 11.48 -8.68
C VAL A 157 -6.94 11.34 -8.28
N GLY A 158 -7.28 10.39 -7.41
CA GLY A 158 -8.64 10.22 -6.88
C GLY A 158 -9.12 11.47 -6.14
N ILE A 159 -8.27 12.07 -5.31
CA ILE A 159 -8.59 13.33 -4.62
C ILE A 159 -8.83 14.45 -5.64
N MET A 160 -7.95 14.62 -6.63
CA MET A 160 -8.12 15.67 -7.65
C MET A 160 -9.42 15.54 -8.44
N VAL A 161 -9.83 14.31 -8.77
CA VAL A 161 -11.02 14.06 -9.60
C VAL A 161 -12.32 14.16 -8.80
N PHE A 162 -12.35 13.65 -7.57
CA PHE A 162 -13.59 13.49 -6.81
C PHE A 162 -13.77 14.47 -5.66
N PHE A 163 -12.68 15.05 -5.15
CA PHE A 163 -12.66 15.80 -3.88
C PHE A 163 -11.79 17.07 -3.93
N GLY A 164 -11.45 17.57 -5.12
CA GLY A 164 -10.51 18.69 -5.28
C GLY A 164 -10.90 19.95 -4.51
N PRO A 165 -12.15 20.47 -4.68
CA PRO A 165 -12.64 21.63 -3.93
C PRO A 165 -12.67 21.41 -2.42
N GLU A 166 -13.17 20.25 -1.99
CA GLU A 166 -13.35 19.87 -0.59
C GLU A 166 -12.00 19.72 0.12
N TYR A 167 -11.01 19.15 -0.57
CA TYR A 167 -9.65 18.99 -0.06
C TYR A 167 -8.95 20.33 0.15
N MET A 168 -9.14 21.29 -0.76
CA MET A 168 -8.61 22.64 -0.62
C MET A 168 -9.28 23.41 0.52
N ALA A 169 -10.60 23.27 0.65
CA ALA A 169 -11.35 23.87 1.76
C ALA A 169 -10.92 23.32 3.12
N ALA A 170 -10.71 22.00 3.23
CA ALA A 170 -10.20 21.36 4.44
C ALA A 170 -8.78 21.84 4.82
N GLY A 171 -7.96 22.16 3.82
CA GLY A 171 -6.64 22.76 4.00
C GLY A 171 -6.64 24.27 4.27
N GLY A 172 -7.81 24.92 4.31
CA GLY A 172 -7.95 26.36 4.54
C GLY A 172 -7.51 27.24 3.36
N ALA A 173 -7.42 26.69 2.14
CA ALA A 173 -6.95 27.38 0.95
C ALA A 173 -8.06 27.58 -0.09
N THR A 174 -8.04 28.72 -0.79
CA THR A 174 -8.97 29.00 -1.89
C THR A 174 -8.76 28.00 -3.03
N TYR A 175 -9.84 27.41 -3.51
CA TYR A 175 -9.79 26.47 -4.62
C TYR A 175 -9.31 27.17 -5.91
N SER A 176 -8.20 26.68 -6.44
CA SER A 176 -7.72 26.94 -7.80
C SER A 176 -6.98 25.70 -8.27
N PHE A 177 -7.26 25.26 -9.49
CA PHE A 177 -6.65 24.04 -10.03
C PHE A 177 -5.12 24.10 -10.00
N GLY A 178 -4.52 25.26 -10.27
CA GLY A 178 -3.07 25.45 -10.21
C GLY A 178 -2.49 25.34 -8.79
N VAL A 179 -3.26 25.72 -7.76
CA VAL A 179 -2.85 25.59 -6.37
C VAL A 179 -3.02 24.15 -5.89
N LEU A 180 -4.16 23.52 -6.22
CA LEU A 180 -4.41 22.11 -5.94
C LEU A 180 -3.29 21.23 -6.51
N LEU A 181 -2.93 21.42 -7.78
CA LEU A 181 -1.86 20.66 -8.43
C LEU A 181 -0.50 20.86 -7.74
N LYS A 182 -0.18 22.09 -7.31
CA LYS A 182 1.04 22.37 -6.53
C LYS A 182 1.03 21.65 -5.18
N VAL A 183 -0.08 21.67 -4.46
CA VAL A 183 -0.22 20.95 -3.18
C VAL A 183 -0.05 19.45 -3.40
N MET A 184 -0.69 18.87 -4.41
CA MET A 184 -0.58 17.44 -4.73
C MET A 184 0.85 17.04 -5.11
N MET A 185 1.52 17.85 -5.94
CA MET A 185 2.92 17.62 -6.32
C MET A 185 3.85 17.73 -5.12
N LEU A 186 3.59 18.66 -4.20
CA LEU A 186 4.35 18.79 -2.96
C LEU A 186 4.13 17.56 -2.07
N THR A 187 2.89 17.14 -1.85
CA THR A 187 2.55 15.93 -1.08
C THR A 187 3.18 14.68 -1.69
N PHE A 188 3.21 14.56 -3.01
CA PHE A 188 3.90 13.48 -3.71
C PHE A 188 5.41 13.52 -3.45
N ALA A 189 6.03 14.70 -3.56
CA ALA A 189 7.47 14.87 -3.35
C ALA A 189 7.88 14.62 -1.90
N THR A 190 7.06 15.01 -0.92
CA THR A 190 7.39 14.85 0.51
C THR A 190 7.06 13.45 1.01
N ASN A 191 5.83 12.98 0.79
CA ASN A 191 5.34 11.74 1.39
C ASN A 191 5.59 10.56 0.44
N GLY A 192 5.27 10.73 -0.84
CA GLY A 192 5.35 9.66 -1.83
C GLY A 192 6.78 9.13 -2.04
N LEU A 193 7.76 10.02 -2.11
CA LEU A 193 9.17 9.63 -2.23
C LEU A 193 9.69 8.94 -0.95
N LEU A 194 9.30 9.44 0.22
CA LEU A 194 9.70 8.86 1.50
C LEU A 194 9.11 7.46 1.67
N GLU A 195 7.82 7.28 1.39
CA GLU A 195 7.15 5.98 1.40
C GLU A 195 7.80 5.00 0.41
N ALA A 196 8.10 5.45 -0.81
CA ALA A 196 8.74 4.60 -1.80
C ALA A 196 10.15 4.17 -1.37
N PHE A 197 10.92 5.06 -0.75
CA PHE A 197 12.24 4.74 -0.20
C PHE A 197 12.14 3.75 0.97
N LEU A 198 11.22 3.97 1.91
CA LEU A 198 10.98 3.03 3.02
C LEU A 198 10.52 1.67 2.52
N ALA A 199 9.61 1.65 1.55
CA ALA A 199 9.14 0.42 0.91
C ALA A 199 10.31 -0.33 0.23
N PHE A 200 11.21 0.38 -0.45
CA PHE A 200 12.41 -0.21 -1.04
C PHE A 200 13.28 -0.90 0.01
N VAL A 201 13.63 -0.18 1.08
CA VAL A 201 14.53 -0.67 2.13
C VAL A 201 13.90 -1.85 2.86
N LEU A 202 12.66 -1.71 3.33
CA LEU A 202 11.98 -2.74 4.12
C LEU A 202 11.66 -3.99 3.29
N ALA A 203 11.16 -3.83 2.06
CA ALA A 203 10.89 -4.99 1.21
C ALA A 203 12.17 -5.74 0.87
N SER A 204 13.28 -5.03 0.61
CA SER A 204 14.59 -5.63 0.35
C SER A 204 15.14 -6.37 1.57
N ALA A 205 15.05 -5.74 2.75
CA ALA A 205 15.57 -6.27 4.00
C ALA A 205 14.77 -7.47 4.51
N ILE A 206 13.45 -7.50 4.30
CA ILE A 206 12.56 -8.56 4.82
C ILE A 206 12.38 -9.68 3.77
N SER A 207 12.10 -9.34 2.51
CA SER A 207 11.68 -10.34 1.53
C SER A 207 12.80 -11.32 1.17
N LYS A 208 14.06 -10.86 1.15
CA LYS A 208 15.20 -11.73 0.87
C LYS A 208 15.40 -12.81 1.94
N PRO A 209 15.61 -12.49 3.24
CA PRO A 209 15.80 -13.52 4.25
C PRO A 209 14.56 -14.40 4.41
N VAL A 210 13.34 -13.85 4.29
CA VAL A 210 12.13 -14.67 4.37
C VAL A 210 12.06 -15.65 3.19
N ASN A 211 12.39 -15.22 1.96
CA ASN A 211 12.40 -16.11 0.81
C ASN A 211 13.50 -17.19 0.94
N ASP A 212 14.70 -16.80 1.35
CA ASP A 212 15.88 -17.68 1.39
C ASP A 212 15.82 -18.70 2.54
N TYR A 213 15.34 -18.29 3.72
CA TYR A 213 15.36 -19.12 4.94
C TYR A 213 14.01 -19.75 5.29
N LEU A 214 12.88 -19.06 5.06
CA LEU A 214 11.56 -19.53 5.49
C LEU A 214 10.75 -20.20 4.38
N LEU A 215 10.83 -19.68 3.14
CA LEU A 215 10.01 -20.20 2.04
C LEU A 215 10.72 -21.23 1.16
N LYS A 216 12.06 -21.37 1.26
CA LYS A 216 12.91 -22.33 0.52
C LYS A 216 12.42 -22.60 -0.91
N LYS A 217 12.17 -21.52 -1.68
CA LYS A 217 11.82 -21.62 -3.10
C LYS A 217 13.06 -21.64 -3.98
#